data_AF-A0A6J0L398-F1
#
_entry.id   AF-A0A6J0L398-F1
#
_cell.length_a   1.000
_cell.length_b   1.000
_cell.length_c   1.000
_cell.angle_alpha   90.00
_cell.angle_beta   90.00
_cell.angle_gamma   90.00
#
_symmetry.space_group_name_H-M   'P 1'
#
loop_
_entity.id
_entity.type
_entity.pdbx_description
1 polymer ?
#
loop_
_entity_poly.entity_id
_entity_poly.type
_entity_poly.pdbx_seq_one_letter_code
_entity_poly.pdbx_strand_id
1 'polypeptide(L)'
;MGDYTIQITPKLINQLAQGNEKPKRKVKRTKPKVSPPQNNADQARTHRDAEKPKPMVELPTQQPPFFFPIPQQTAASTELESIKSVLKESEKVLETVERQEKNIVHEVTERAKDLREKEFKIPEPKPMPCSSDHEAWKKCYKENVENPLSCSGLVMRFQECARRFGQQMSSEGK
;
A
#
# COMPACT_ATOMS: atom_id res chain seq x y z
N MET A 1 -36.99 -4.30 14.82
CA MET A 1 -35.92 -4.02 13.85
C MET A 1 -36.00 -2.53 13.57
N GLY A 2 -34.92 -1.78 13.85
CA GLY A 2 -34.95 -0.32 13.75
C GLY A 2 -34.55 0.13 12.35
N ASP A 3 -35.33 1.04 11.78
CA ASP A 3 -35.10 1.59 10.45
C ASP A 3 -33.96 2.62 10.50
N TYR A 4 -32.81 2.27 9.95
CA TYR A 4 -31.67 3.20 9.84
C TYR A 4 -31.73 3.92 8.50
N THR A 5 -32.11 5.19 8.53
CA THR A 5 -32.02 6.08 7.36
C THR A 5 -30.64 6.73 7.32
N ILE A 6 -29.83 6.32 6.34
CA ILE A 6 -28.50 6.90 6.11
C ILE A 6 -28.68 8.19 5.28
N GLN A 7 -28.43 9.34 5.90
CA GLN A 7 -28.41 10.62 5.19
C GLN A 7 -26.99 10.93 4.70
N ILE A 8 -26.77 10.77 3.40
CA ILE A 8 -25.49 11.11 2.76
C ILE A 8 -25.49 12.60 2.44
N THR A 9 -24.70 13.37 3.18
CA THR A 9 -24.55 14.81 2.92
C THR A 9 -23.56 15.06 1.77
N PRO A 10 -23.76 16.11 0.96
CA PRO A 10 -22.87 16.46 -0.14
C PRO A 10 -21.43 16.75 0.32
N LYS A 11 -21.24 17.12 1.59
CA LYS A 11 -19.92 17.28 2.21
C LYS A 11 -19.16 15.95 2.33
N LEU A 12 -19.86 14.85 2.65
CA LEU A 12 -19.25 13.52 2.73
C LEU A 12 -18.82 13.04 1.34
N ILE A 13 -19.63 13.29 0.32
CA ILE A 13 -19.31 12.97 -1.07
C ILE A 13 -18.03 13.70 -1.51
N ASN A 14 -17.92 15.00 -1.21
CA ASN A 14 -16.74 15.79 -1.53
C ASN A 14 -15.48 15.33 -0.76
N GLN A 15 -15.62 14.86 0.49
CA GLN A 15 -14.50 14.32 1.26
C GLN A 15 -14.01 12.97 0.74
N LEU A 16 -14.92 12.11 0.27
CA LEU A 16 -14.58 10.83 -0.35
C LEU A 16 -13.95 11.02 -1.73
N ALA A 17 -14.45 11.96 -2.52
CA ALA A 17 -13.91 12.30 -3.84
C ALA A 17 -12.50 12.91 -3.76
N GLN A 18 -12.17 13.62 -2.67
CA GLN A 18 -10.87 14.27 -2.45
C GLN A 18 -9.81 13.38 -1.78
N GLY A 19 -10.10 12.10 -1.55
CA GLY A 19 -9.15 11.04 -1.18
C GLY A 19 -7.93 11.49 -0.36
N ASN A 20 -8.05 11.59 0.96
CA ASN A 20 -6.94 11.77 1.93
C ASN A 20 -5.87 12.84 1.65
N GLU A 21 -6.13 13.80 0.74
CA GLU A 21 -5.27 14.98 0.56
C GLU A 21 -5.48 15.93 1.75
N LYS A 22 -4.68 15.75 2.79
CA LYS A 22 -4.62 16.67 3.94
C LYS A 22 -4.36 18.10 3.44
N PRO A 23 -5.17 19.10 3.80
CA PRO A 23 -4.85 20.49 3.47
C PRO A 23 -3.54 20.87 4.17
N LYS A 24 -2.48 21.15 3.40
CA LYS A 24 -1.22 21.70 3.92
C LYS A 24 -1.49 23.08 4.52
N ARG A 25 -1.75 23.13 5.83
CA ARG A 25 -1.91 24.36 6.61
C ARG A 25 -0.55 25.10 6.59
N LYS A 26 -0.49 26.27 5.96
CA LYS A 26 0.68 27.16 6.03
C LYS A 26 0.86 27.63 7.47
N VAL A 27 1.94 27.19 8.13
CA VAL A 27 2.33 27.65 9.46
C VAL A 27 2.95 29.03 9.33
N LYS A 28 2.25 30.07 9.82
CA LYS A 28 2.84 31.40 10.07
C LYS A 28 3.77 31.28 11.28
N ARG A 29 5.07 31.53 11.07
CA ARG A 29 6.08 31.68 12.13
C ARG A 29 5.68 32.81 13.08
N THR A 30 5.66 32.52 14.38
CA THR A 30 5.65 33.54 15.45
C THR A 30 6.78 33.21 16.43
N LYS A 31 7.56 34.22 16.83
CA LYS A 31 8.86 34.15 17.50
C LYS A 31 8.78 33.58 18.93
N PRO A 32 9.84 32.92 19.45
CA PRO A 32 9.89 32.43 20.83
C PRO A 32 10.32 33.52 21.81
N LYS A 33 9.73 33.51 23.01
CA LYS A 33 10.17 34.31 24.17
C LYS A 33 10.73 33.34 25.22
N VAL A 34 12.01 33.52 25.54
CA VAL A 34 12.81 32.86 26.60
C VAL A 34 12.41 33.48 27.95
N SER A 35 12.26 32.74 29.07
CA SER A 35 13.32 32.30 30.03
C SER A 35 12.83 31.25 31.07
N PRO A 36 13.75 30.53 31.79
CA PRO A 36 13.56 29.25 32.55
C PRO A 36 13.79 29.42 34.08
N PRO A 37 14.17 28.43 34.96
CA PRO A 37 14.23 26.93 34.94
C PRO A 37 13.74 26.20 36.24
N GLN A 38 13.67 24.85 36.27
CA GLN A 38 14.25 23.93 37.31
C GLN A 38 13.90 22.44 37.07
N ASN A 39 14.92 21.60 36.79
CA ASN A 39 15.47 20.48 37.60
C ASN A 39 14.59 19.20 37.68
N ASN A 40 15.06 17.96 37.44
CA ASN A 40 16.38 17.35 37.56
C ASN A 40 16.60 16.24 36.51
N ALA A 41 17.86 16.09 36.09
CA ALA A 41 18.42 14.90 35.44
C ALA A 41 19.10 14.03 36.49
N ASP A 42 19.28 12.74 36.18
CA ASP A 42 20.47 11.89 36.51
C ASP A 42 20.14 10.46 35.98
N GLN A 43 20.74 9.91 34.90
CA GLN A 43 22.13 9.43 34.71
C GLN A 43 22.63 8.60 35.92
N ALA A 44 23.25 7.42 35.81
CA ALA A 44 24.14 6.90 34.78
C ALA A 44 24.28 5.37 34.88
N ARG A 45 24.70 4.76 33.76
CA ARG A 45 25.42 3.48 33.72
C ARG A 45 26.92 3.80 33.84
N THR A 46 27.68 3.09 34.67
CA THR A 46 29.14 2.97 34.59
C THR A 46 29.55 1.70 35.36
N HIS A 47 30.03 0.66 34.65
CA HIS A 47 31.44 0.37 34.33
C HIS A 47 32.34 0.08 35.55
N ARG A 48 32.97 -1.09 35.46
CA ARG A 48 33.79 -1.83 36.44
C ARG A 48 35.28 -1.56 36.20
N ASP A 49 36.10 -1.97 37.19
CA ASP A 49 37.58 -2.06 37.25
C ASP A 49 38.34 -0.77 37.66
N ALA A 50 39.36 -0.77 38.54
CA ALA A 50 40.18 -1.82 39.15
C ALA A 50 40.88 -1.34 40.45
N GLU A 51 41.52 -2.31 41.13
CA GLU A 51 42.64 -2.24 42.08
C GLU A 51 42.41 -2.31 43.62
N LYS A 52 43.40 -2.95 44.26
CA LYS A 52 43.48 -3.77 45.49
C LYS A 52 44.40 -3.06 46.54
N PRO A 53 44.84 -3.63 47.69
CA PRO A 53 44.27 -4.58 48.68
C PRO A 53 44.55 -4.24 50.18
N LYS A 54 43.94 -5.05 51.08
CA LYS A 54 44.36 -5.49 52.45
C LYS A 54 43.84 -4.68 53.67
N PRO A 55 43.87 -5.25 54.89
CA PRO A 55 43.35 -6.57 55.30
C PRO A 55 42.61 -6.46 56.66
N MET A 56 41.73 -7.40 57.01
CA MET A 56 41.53 -7.69 58.44
C MET A 56 40.85 -9.06 58.67
N VAL A 57 41.67 -9.94 59.28
CA VAL A 57 41.36 -10.83 60.41
C VAL A 57 40.50 -12.08 60.13
N GLU A 58 41.20 -13.21 60.17
CA GLU A 58 40.67 -14.56 60.42
C GLU A 58 40.11 -14.70 61.84
N LEU A 59 38.98 -15.41 61.99
CA LEU A 59 38.80 -16.56 62.89
C LEU A 59 37.50 -17.32 62.54
N PRO A 60 37.24 -18.54 63.03
CA PRO A 60 36.88 -19.66 62.16
C PRO A 60 35.47 -20.16 62.47
N THR A 61 34.63 -20.36 61.46
CA THR A 61 33.38 -21.10 61.68
C THR A 61 33.15 -22.02 60.51
N GLN A 62 33.51 -23.29 60.70
CA GLN A 62 33.02 -24.39 59.90
C GLN A 62 31.48 -24.34 59.90
N GLN A 63 30.88 -23.95 58.78
CA GLN A 63 29.49 -24.30 58.48
C GLN A 63 29.49 -25.67 57.79
N PRO A 64 28.60 -26.60 58.19
CA PRO A 64 28.45 -27.86 57.48
C PRO A 64 27.87 -27.60 56.08
N PRO A 65 28.21 -28.43 55.06
CA PRO A 65 27.69 -28.23 53.72
C PRO A 65 26.19 -28.52 53.73
N PHE A 66 25.38 -27.48 53.65
CA PHE A 66 23.96 -27.60 53.34
C PHE A 66 23.84 -28.03 51.88
N PHE A 67 23.68 -29.34 51.66
CA PHE A 67 23.20 -29.86 50.39
C PHE A 67 21.71 -29.51 50.27
N PHE A 68 21.39 -28.45 49.52
CA PHE A 68 20.03 -28.27 49.03
C PHE A 68 19.76 -29.35 47.97
N PRO A 69 18.65 -30.10 48.05
CA PRO A 69 18.29 -31.01 46.98
C PRO A 69 18.03 -30.17 45.73
N ILE A 70 18.77 -30.45 44.67
CA ILE A 70 18.50 -29.87 43.34
C ILE A 70 17.07 -30.28 42.99
N PRO A 71 16.13 -29.33 42.81
CA PRO A 71 14.76 -29.67 42.45
C PRO A 71 14.79 -30.51 41.18
N GLN A 72 14.02 -31.60 41.18
CA GLN A 72 14.01 -32.58 40.09
C GLN A 72 13.80 -31.88 38.74
N GLN A 73 14.86 -31.85 37.93
CA GLN A 73 14.89 -31.18 36.61
C GLN A 73 13.87 -31.77 35.62
N THR A 74 13.23 -32.88 35.98
CA THR A 74 12.26 -33.61 35.16
C THR A 74 11.01 -32.79 34.90
N ALA A 75 10.45 -32.10 35.89
CA ALA A 75 9.21 -31.31 35.72
C ALA A 75 9.40 -30.08 34.81
N ALA A 76 10.52 -29.35 34.97
CA ALA A 76 10.87 -28.24 34.10
C ALA A 76 11.18 -28.70 32.66
N SER A 77 11.72 -29.92 32.49
CA SER A 77 11.98 -30.47 31.16
C SER A 77 10.69 -30.83 30.41
N THR A 78 9.65 -31.33 31.11
CA THR A 78 8.37 -31.67 30.49
C THR A 78 7.58 -30.45 30.02
N GLU A 79 7.62 -29.34 30.77
CA GLU A 79 6.98 -28.08 30.34
C GLU A 79 7.68 -27.49 29.11
N LEU A 80 9.00 -27.55 29.06
CA LEU A 80 9.77 -27.09 27.89
C LEU A 80 9.48 -27.93 26.63
N GLU A 81 9.37 -29.25 26.76
CA GLU A 81 8.99 -30.10 25.62
C GLU A 81 7.55 -29.85 25.17
N SER A 82 6.63 -29.56 26.11
CA SER A 82 5.27 -29.14 25.79
C SER A 82 5.25 -27.83 24.98
N ILE A 83 6.02 -26.82 25.42
CA ILE A 83 6.16 -25.53 24.72
C ILE A 83 6.74 -25.73 23.31
N LYS A 84 7.80 -26.54 23.17
CA LYS A 84 8.39 -26.85 21.86
C LYS A 84 7.40 -27.54 20.92
N SER A 85 6.57 -28.44 21.44
CA SER A 85 5.54 -29.12 20.66
C SER A 85 4.49 -28.12 20.14
N VAL A 86 4.03 -27.21 20.99
CA VAL A 86 3.08 -26.14 20.59
C VAL A 86 3.69 -25.23 19.53
N LEU A 87 4.96 -24.85 19.67
CA LEU A 87 5.65 -24.03 18.66
C LEU A 87 5.73 -24.74 17.30
N LYS A 88 6.08 -26.03 17.31
CA LYS A 88 6.14 -26.84 16.09
C LYS A 88 4.78 -26.98 15.40
N GLU A 89 3.72 -27.17 16.18
CA GLU A 89 2.36 -27.20 15.62
C GLU A 89 1.95 -25.82 15.07
N SER A 90 2.30 -24.74 15.78
CA SER A 90 2.00 -23.38 15.32
C SER A 90 2.69 -23.03 14.00
N GLU A 91 3.92 -23.50 13.78
CA GLU A 91 4.66 -23.32 12.54
C GLU A 91 3.98 -24.05 11.37
N LYS A 92 3.51 -25.28 11.61
CA LYS A 92 2.77 -26.06 10.61
C LYS A 92 1.42 -25.42 10.24
N VAL A 93 0.70 -24.89 11.24
CA VAL A 93 -0.55 -24.17 11.00
C VAL A 93 -0.26 -22.90 10.21
N LEU A 94 0.80 -22.16 10.54
CA LEU A 94 1.21 -20.97 9.81
C LEU A 94 1.50 -21.27 8.34
N GLU A 95 2.25 -22.33 8.04
CA GLU A 95 2.54 -22.74 6.65
C GLU A 95 1.26 -23.08 5.87
N THR A 96 0.30 -23.74 6.55
CA THR A 96 -0.99 -24.10 5.95
C THR A 96 -1.83 -22.86 5.65
N VAL A 97 -1.89 -21.92 6.58
CA VAL A 97 -2.61 -20.65 6.42
C VAL A 97 -1.98 -19.81 5.30
N GLU A 98 -0.65 -19.69 5.27
CA GLU A 98 0.06 -18.94 4.22
C GLU A 98 -0.22 -19.54 2.83
N ARG A 99 -0.28 -20.87 2.73
CA ARG A 99 -0.65 -21.55 1.49
C ARG A 99 -2.09 -21.26 1.08
N GLN A 100 -3.03 -21.29 2.02
CA GLN A 100 -4.43 -20.96 1.75
C GLN A 100 -4.58 -19.49 1.34
N GLU A 101 -3.91 -18.57 2.00
CA GLU A 101 -3.90 -17.15 1.64
C GLU A 101 -3.43 -16.95 0.21
N LYS A 102 -2.29 -17.54 -0.17
CA LYS A 102 -1.77 -17.48 -1.55
C LYS A 102 -2.78 -18.01 -2.58
N ASN A 103 -3.44 -19.12 -2.26
CA ASN A 103 -4.45 -19.68 -3.15
C ASN A 103 -5.68 -18.76 -3.29
N ILE A 104 -6.20 -18.24 -2.18
CA ILE A 104 -7.34 -17.32 -2.18
C ILE A 104 -7.00 -16.05 -2.95
N VAL A 105 -5.81 -15.47 -2.74
CA VAL A 105 -5.34 -14.28 -3.47
C VAL A 105 -5.29 -14.56 -4.96
N HIS A 106 -4.75 -15.72 -5.36
CA HIS A 106 -4.72 -16.12 -6.77
C HIS A 106 -6.13 -16.25 -7.35
N GLU A 107 -7.02 -16.98 -6.68
CA GLU A 107 -8.40 -17.17 -7.12
C GLU A 107 -9.16 -15.85 -7.27
N VAL A 108 -9.07 -14.98 -6.26
CA VAL A 108 -9.72 -13.65 -6.28
C VAL A 108 -9.16 -12.80 -7.41
N THR A 109 -7.85 -12.85 -7.64
CA THR A 109 -7.20 -12.09 -8.71
C THR A 109 -7.67 -12.57 -10.08
N GLU A 110 -7.70 -13.87 -10.32
CA GLU A 110 -8.15 -14.43 -11.60
C GLU A 110 -9.65 -14.20 -11.82
N ARG A 111 -10.49 -14.37 -10.79
CA ARG A 111 -11.91 -14.02 -10.88
C ARG A 111 -12.14 -12.54 -11.15
N ALA A 112 -11.34 -11.65 -10.55
CA ALA A 112 -11.45 -10.21 -10.81
C ALA A 112 -11.08 -9.86 -12.26
N LYS A 113 -10.06 -10.51 -12.84
CA LYS A 113 -9.71 -10.36 -14.26
C LYS A 113 -10.84 -10.87 -15.15
N ASP A 114 -11.37 -12.06 -14.86
CA ASP A 114 -12.44 -12.69 -15.62
C ASP A 114 -13.71 -11.83 -15.64
N LEU A 115 -14.13 -11.32 -14.48
CA LEU A 115 -15.26 -10.39 -14.37
C LEU A 115 -15.01 -9.10 -15.15
N ARG A 116 -13.79 -8.55 -15.06
CA ARG A 116 -13.43 -7.36 -15.82
C ARG A 116 -13.53 -7.59 -17.33
N GLU A 117 -13.14 -8.75 -17.82
CA GLU A 117 -13.18 -9.09 -19.25
C GLU A 117 -14.58 -9.42 -19.75
N LYS A 118 -15.41 -10.07 -18.92
CA LYS A 118 -16.75 -10.52 -19.31
C LYS A 118 -17.82 -9.46 -19.11
N GLU A 119 -17.84 -8.82 -17.95
CA GLU A 119 -18.95 -7.94 -17.54
C GLU A 119 -18.61 -6.46 -17.70
N PHE A 120 -17.34 -6.09 -17.47
CA PHE A 120 -16.92 -4.69 -17.43
C PHE A 120 -16.01 -4.29 -18.58
N LYS A 121 -15.86 -5.13 -19.62
CA LYS A 121 -15.10 -4.75 -20.80
C LYS A 121 -15.91 -3.70 -21.55
N ILE A 122 -15.42 -2.47 -21.49
CA ILE A 122 -15.91 -1.38 -22.33
C ILE A 122 -15.81 -1.89 -23.78
N PRO A 123 -16.91 -1.90 -24.56
CA PRO A 123 -16.87 -2.27 -25.96
C PRO A 123 -15.75 -1.49 -26.64
N GLU A 124 -14.92 -2.18 -27.41
CA GLU A 124 -13.80 -1.52 -28.05
C GLU A 124 -14.32 -0.32 -28.85
N PRO A 125 -13.74 0.87 -28.65
CA PRO A 125 -14.24 2.07 -29.28
C PRO A 125 -14.22 1.82 -30.79
N LYS A 126 -15.38 2.03 -31.43
CA LYS A 126 -15.50 1.89 -32.88
C LYS A 126 -14.37 2.71 -33.52
N PRO A 127 -13.67 2.17 -34.53
CA PRO A 127 -12.58 2.89 -35.17
C PRO A 127 -13.10 4.22 -35.69
N MET A 128 -12.30 5.28 -35.52
CA MET A 128 -12.69 6.61 -35.97
C MET A 128 -13.01 6.55 -37.48
N PRO A 129 -14.22 6.96 -37.89
CA PRO A 129 -14.56 7.03 -39.30
C PRO A 129 -13.57 7.94 -40.02
N CYS A 130 -13.22 7.60 -41.26
CA CYS A 130 -12.33 8.41 -42.11
C CYS A 130 -10.89 8.54 -41.58
N SER A 131 -10.46 7.65 -40.67
CA SER A 131 -9.10 7.64 -40.12
C SER A 131 -8.00 7.50 -41.19
N SER A 132 -8.23 6.69 -42.23
CA SER A 132 -7.29 6.54 -43.35
C SER A 132 -7.08 7.87 -44.09
N ASP A 133 -8.16 8.55 -44.49
CA ASP A 133 -8.08 9.84 -45.17
C ASP A 133 -7.50 10.91 -44.25
N HIS A 134 -7.82 10.86 -42.95
CA HIS A 134 -7.28 11.75 -41.93
C HIS A 134 -5.76 11.67 -41.83
N GLU A 135 -5.20 10.46 -41.74
CA GLU A 135 -3.74 10.30 -41.70
C GLU A 135 -3.08 10.63 -43.04
N ALA A 136 -3.76 10.37 -44.16
CA ALA A 136 -3.22 10.65 -45.49
C ALA A 136 -3.05 12.16 -45.75
N TRP A 137 -4.05 12.99 -45.46
CA TRP A 137 -3.89 14.44 -45.63
C TRP A 137 -2.89 15.01 -44.62
N LYS A 138 -2.90 14.52 -43.37
CA LYS A 138 -1.97 14.97 -42.33
C LYS A 138 -0.53 14.66 -42.70
N LYS A 139 -0.27 13.47 -43.24
CA LYS A 139 1.05 13.07 -43.75
C LYS A 139 1.48 13.97 -44.90
N CYS A 140 0.60 14.20 -45.88
CA CYS A 140 0.90 15.09 -47.01
C CYS A 140 1.28 16.51 -46.55
N TYR A 141 0.54 17.09 -45.60
CA TYR A 141 0.85 18.43 -45.07
C TYR A 141 2.20 18.48 -44.36
N LYS A 142 2.58 17.43 -43.63
CA LYS A 142 3.90 17.33 -43.00
C LYS A 142 5.04 17.28 -44.02
N GLU A 143 4.80 16.63 -45.15
CA GLU A 143 5.78 16.48 -46.24
C GLU A 143 5.84 17.71 -47.16
N ASN A 144 4.75 18.48 -47.27
CA ASN A 144 4.60 19.61 -48.20
C ASN A 144 4.32 20.93 -47.47
N VAL A 145 5.18 21.29 -46.51
CA VAL A 145 5.02 22.52 -45.70
C VAL A 145 5.10 23.79 -46.55
N GLU A 146 5.93 23.78 -47.60
CA GLU A 146 6.12 24.92 -48.51
C GLU A 146 4.98 25.09 -49.52
N ASN A 147 4.29 23.99 -49.86
CA ASN A 147 3.12 24.02 -50.73
C ASN A 147 1.97 23.15 -50.18
N PRO A 148 1.28 23.61 -49.12
CA PRO A 148 0.22 22.84 -48.47
C PRO A 148 -1.02 22.62 -49.36
N LEU A 149 -1.20 23.48 -50.37
CA LEU A 149 -2.35 23.41 -51.29
C LEU A 149 -2.29 22.18 -52.20
N SER A 150 -1.10 21.59 -52.40
CA SER A 150 -0.94 20.33 -53.13
C SER A 150 -1.71 19.17 -52.49
N CYS A 151 -1.94 19.24 -51.16
CA CYS A 151 -2.67 18.23 -50.40
C CYS A 151 -4.20 18.41 -50.41
N SER A 152 -4.73 19.40 -51.13
CA SER A 152 -6.16 19.73 -51.15
C SER A 152 -7.07 18.55 -51.54
N GLY A 153 -6.66 17.74 -52.52
CA GLY A 153 -7.42 16.55 -52.93
C GLY A 153 -7.55 15.48 -51.83
N LEU A 154 -6.61 15.42 -50.87
CA LEU A 154 -6.71 14.53 -49.71
C LEU A 154 -7.67 15.09 -48.66
N VAL A 155 -7.66 16.40 -48.45
CA VAL A 155 -8.59 17.09 -47.54
C VAL A 155 -10.04 16.95 -48.03
N MET A 156 -10.28 17.11 -49.34
CA MET A 156 -11.61 16.94 -49.93
C MET A 156 -12.15 15.51 -49.76
N ARG A 157 -11.28 14.49 -49.87
CA ARG A 157 -11.65 13.10 -49.61
C ARG A 157 -12.06 12.87 -48.16
N PHE A 158 -11.28 13.39 -47.22
CA PHE A 158 -11.63 13.34 -45.79
C PHE A 158 -12.96 14.03 -45.50
N GLN A 159 -13.18 15.22 -46.09
CA GLN A 159 -14.44 15.96 -45.95
C GLN A 159 -15.65 15.17 -46.48
N GLU A 160 -15.52 14.57 -47.66
CA GLU A 160 -16.58 13.77 -48.26
C GLU A 160 -16.87 12.51 -47.42
N CYS A 161 -15.84 11.84 -46.91
CA CYS A 161 -16.01 10.71 -46.00
C CYS A 161 -16.75 11.14 -44.72
N ALA A 162 -16.35 12.25 -44.09
CA ALA A 162 -16.98 12.75 -42.87
C ALA A 162 -18.45 13.14 -43.11
N ARG A 163 -18.75 13.74 -44.27
CA ARG A 163 -20.11 14.10 -44.70
C ARG A 163 -21.00 12.85 -44.84
N ARG A 164 -20.51 11.81 -45.52
CA ARG A 164 -21.26 10.55 -45.70
C ARG A 164 -21.55 9.86 -44.37
N PHE A 165 -20.55 9.81 -43.49
CA PHE A 165 -20.72 9.21 -42.17
C PHE A 165 -21.73 9.98 -41.31
N GLY A 166 -21.68 11.32 -41.32
CA GLY A 166 -22.66 12.15 -40.61
C GLY A 166 -24.10 11.96 -41.10
N GLN A 167 -24.29 11.73 -42.40
CA GLN A 167 -25.60 11.42 -42.98
C GLN A 167 -26.11 10.03 -42.54
N GLN A 168 -25.25 9.01 -42.51
CA GLN A 168 -25.62 7.66 -42.06
C GLN A 168 -26.04 7.64 -40.58
N MET A 169 -25.31 8.35 -39.72
CA MET A 169 -25.65 8.47 -38.30
C MET A 169 -26.99 9.18 -38.05
N SER A 170 -27.38 10.11 -38.94
CA SER A 170 -28.65 10.83 -38.84
C SER A 170 -29.84 9.98 -39.32
N SER A 171 -29.61 9.01 -40.20
CA SER A 171 -30.67 8.10 -40.69
C SER A 171 -30.93 6.89 -39.79
N GLU A 172 -29.93 6.42 -39.04
CA GLU A 172 -30.04 5.22 -38.19
C GLU A 172 -30.68 5.52 -36.81
N GLY A 173 -30.80 6.80 -36.45
CA GLY A 173 -31.45 7.28 -35.23
C GLY A 173 -32.92 7.66 -35.38
N LYS A 174 -33.59 7.23 -36.46
CA LYS A 174 -35.00 7.54 -36.75
C LYS A 174 -35.88 6.29 -36.76
#